data_AF-A0A838FKB1-F1
#
_entry.id   AF-A0A838FKB1-F1
#
_cell.length_a   1.000
_cell.length_b   1.000
_cell.length_c   1.000
_cell.angle_alpha   90.00
_cell.angle_beta   90.00
_cell.angle_gamma   90.00
#
_symmetry.space_group_name_H-M   'P 1'
#
loop_
_entity.id
_entity.type
_entity.pdbx_description
1 polymer ?
#
loop_
_entity_poly.entity_id
_entity_poly.type
_entity_poly.pdbx_seq_one_letter_code
_entity_poly.pdbx_strand_id
1 'polypeptide(L)'
;MAAATSVKDALHSAEARDSILVQGWVRTRRDSKTFSFLELNDGSSLKNLQIIAQEALPNYAEVQRLNTGASIQVRGRLVQSQGKGQSWEVLADELTIVGSSDDTYPLQKKGHTPEFLREIAHLRPRSNLFGSVFRVRNRLAYA
;
A
#
# COMPACT_ATOMS: atom_id res chain seq x y z
N MET A 1 6.28 20.32 -6.54
CA MET A 1 5.42 19.13 -6.31
C MET A 1 5.37 18.86 -4.82
N ALA A 2 4.21 18.64 -4.23
CA ALA A 2 4.13 18.26 -2.81
C ALA A 2 4.89 16.94 -2.59
N ALA A 3 5.68 16.87 -1.52
CA ALA A 3 6.42 15.65 -1.19
C ALA A 3 5.43 14.51 -0.85
N ALA A 4 5.73 13.30 -1.31
CA ALA A 4 4.94 12.13 -0.95
C ALA A 4 5.11 11.82 0.55
N THR A 5 4.00 11.65 1.25
CA THR A 5 3.97 11.16 2.63
C THR A 5 4.23 9.66 2.61
N SER A 6 5.20 9.18 3.39
CA SER A 6 5.44 7.75 3.52
C SER A 6 4.30 7.07 4.26
N VAL A 7 4.08 5.77 4.01
CA VAL A 7 3.10 4.95 4.76
C VAL A 7 3.42 4.98 6.26
N LYS A 8 4.71 4.93 6.62
CA LYS A 8 5.15 5.06 8.01
C LYS A 8 4.68 6.37 8.62
N ASP A 9 4.87 7.50 7.94
CA ASP A 9 4.51 8.81 8.49
C ASP A 9 2.99 9.00 8.55
N ALA A 10 2.25 8.51 7.55
CA ALA A 10 0.79 8.52 7.56
C ALA A 10 0.23 7.73 8.75
N LEU A 11 0.77 6.53 9.02
CA LEU A 11 0.34 5.68 10.12
C LEU A 11 0.69 6.25 11.51
N HIS A 12 1.72 7.09 11.62
CA HIS A 12 2.14 7.75 12.86
C HIS A 12 1.72 9.22 12.94
N SER A 13 0.82 9.68 12.06
CA SER A 13 0.31 11.04 12.14
C SER A 13 -0.38 11.26 13.48
N ALA A 14 -0.12 12.40 14.11
CA ALA A 14 -0.77 12.78 15.36
C ALA A 14 -2.22 13.22 15.13
N GLU A 15 -2.51 13.78 13.96
CA GLU A 15 -3.78 14.37 13.58
C GLU A 15 -4.20 14.01 12.16
N ALA A 16 -5.47 14.27 11.87
CA ALA A 16 -6.03 14.14 10.53
C ALA A 16 -5.39 15.16 9.59
N ARG A 17 -5.40 14.88 8.29
CA ARG A 17 -4.84 15.79 7.29
C ARG A 17 -5.76 15.91 6.10
N ASP A 18 -6.02 17.13 5.67
CA ASP A 18 -6.93 17.44 4.56
C ASP A 18 -6.39 17.05 3.19
N SER A 19 -5.08 16.87 3.04
CA SER A 19 -4.51 16.36 1.81
C SER A 19 -3.15 15.74 2.05
N ILE A 20 -3.00 14.48 1.69
CA ILE A 20 -1.71 13.80 1.58
C ILE A 20 -1.59 13.13 0.21
N LEU A 21 -0.34 12.99 -0.24
CA LEU A 21 0.02 12.21 -1.41
C LEU A 21 0.74 10.95 -0.93
N VAL A 22 0.21 9.77 -1.23
CA VAL A 22 0.84 8.49 -0.91
C VAL A 22 1.06 7.67 -2.18
N GLN A 23 2.16 6.93 -2.23
CA GLN A 23 2.58 6.16 -3.40
C GLN A 23 3.10 4.80 -2.94
N GLY A 24 2.84 3.75 -3.70
CA GLY A 24 3.31 2.41 -3.35
C GLY A 24 2.67 1.32 -4.20
N TRP A 25 2.75 0.09 -3.68
CA TRP A 25 2.20 -1.10 -4.32
C TRP A 25 0.97 -1.62 -3.59
N VAL A 26 -0.05 -2.00 -4.35
CA VAL A 26 -1.26 -2.65 -3.86
C VAL A 26 -0.89 -4.04 -3.33
N ARG A 27 -1.14 -4.27 -2.04
CA ARG A 27 -0.98 -5.57 -1.38
C ARG A 27 -2.24 -6.41 -1.51
N THR A 28 -3.40 -5.78 -1.35
CA THR A 28 -4.70 -6.42 -1.51
C THR A 28 -5.75 -5.39 -1.90
N ARG A 29 -6.78 -5.82 -2.62
CA ARG A 29 -8.01 -5.08 -2.86
C ARG A 29 -9.19 -5.87 -2.32
N ARG A 30 -10.16 -5.19 -1.70
CA ARG A 30 -11.45 -5.78 -1.30
C ARG A 30 -12.57 -4.84 -1.71
N ASP A 31 -13.46 -5.33 -2.54
CA ASP A 31 -14.57 -4.55 -3.07
C ASP A 31 -15.79 -4.62 -2.14
N SER A 32 -16.45 -3.48 -1.94
CA SER A 32 -17.77 -3.35 -1.33
C SER A 32 -18.76 -2.84 -2.38
N LYS A 33 -20.03 -2.61 -2.00
CA LYS A 33 -21.05 -2.16 -2.96
C LYS A 33 -20.73 -0.79 -3.59
N THR A 34 -20.22 0.15 -2.79
CA THR A 34 -20.05 1.57 -3.20
C THR A 34 -18.60 2.08 -3.09
N PHE A 35 -17.67 1.24 -2.65
CA PHE A 35 -16.25 1.58 -2.51
C PHE A 35 -15.37 0.32 -2.47
N SER A 36 -14.07 0.50 -2.70
CA SER A 36 -13.05 -0.53 -2.59
C SER A 36 -12.04 -0.16 -1.50
N PHE A 37 -11.66 -1.14 -0.68
CA PHE A 37 -10.53 -1.04 0.23
C PHE A 37 -9.27 -1.51 -0.46
N LEU A 38 -8.23 -0.68 -0.47
CA LEU A 38 -6.89 -1.04 -0.93
C LEU A 38 -5.93 -1.03 0.25
N GLU A 39 -5.11 -2.07 0.37
CA GLU A 39 -3.95 -2.05 1.25
C GLU A 39 -2.72 -1.59 0.47
N LEU A 40 -2.17 -0.43 0.80
CA LEU A 40 -0.99 0.15 0.14
C LEU A 40 0.26 -0.06 1.00
N ASN A 41 1.37 -0.44 0.36
CA ASN A 41 2.68 -0.51 1.01
C ASN A 41 3.77 0.13 0.15
N ASP A 42 4.62 0.95 0.76
CA ASP A 42 5.75 1.63 0.11
C ASP A 42 7.13 1.13 0.61
N GLY A 43 7.15 0.14 1.52
CA GLY A 43 8.35 -0.41 2.15
C GLY A 43 8.81 0.31 3.43
N SER A 44 8.32 1.52 3.71
CA SER A 44 8.71 2.33 4.88
C SER A 44 8.27 1.71 6.22
N SER A 45 7.21 0.89 6.19
CA SER A 45 6.65 0.18 7.34
C SER A 45 6.31 -1.28 7.00
N LEU A 46 6.23 -2.13 8.02
CA LEU A 46 5.64 -3.46 7.89
C LEU A 46 4.10 -3.38 7.73
N LYS A 47 3.46 -2.43 8.41
CA LYS A 47 2.03 -2.21 8.31
C LYS A 47 1.68 -1.56 6.96
N ASN A 48 0.51 -1.91 6.44
CA ASN A 48 -0.04 -1.30 5.23
C ASN A 48 -0.91 -0.10 5.60
N LEU A 49 -1.04 0.86 4.69
CA LEU A 49 -1.99 1.96 4.78
C LEU A 49 -3.27 1.56 4.06
N GLN A 50 -4.41 1.70 4.73
CA GLN A 50 -5.70 1.46 4.11
C GLN A 50 -6.13 2.70 3.30
N ILE A 51 -6.52 2.47 2.06
CA ILE A 51 -7.10 3.48 1.17
C ILE A 51 -8.55 3.09 0.90
N ILE A 52 -9.47 4.03 1.05
CA ILE A 52 -10.87 3.91 0.64
C ILE A 52 -11.00 4.62 -0.72
N ALA A 53 -11.25 3.84 -1.76
CA ALA A 53 -11.58 4.35 -3.09
C ALA A 53 -13.09 4.28 -3.30
N GLN A 54 -13.77 5.43 -3.37
CA GLN A 54 -15.22 5.46 -3.55
C GLN A 54 -15.63 5.39 -5.02
N GLU A 55 -16.86 4.95 -5.28
CA GLU A 55 -17.43 4.90 -6.64
C GLU A 55 -17.48 6.25 -7.35
N ALA A 56 -17.44 7.36 -6.58
CA ALA A 56 -17.37 8.72 -7.11
C ALA A 56 -16.05 9.04 -7.83
N LEU A 57 -15.01 8.21 -7.68
CA LEU A 57 -13.76 8.40 -8.41
C LEU A 57 -13.99 8.22 -9.92
N PRO A 58 -13.52 9.15 -10.79
CA PRO A 58 -13.75 9.08 -12.23
C PRO A 58 -13.27 7.77 -12.88
N ASN A 59 -12.19 7.19 -12.36
CA ASN A 59 -11.59 5.95 -12.83
C ASN A 59 -11.89 4.74 -11.93
N TYR A 60 -12.97 4.78 -11.15
CA TYR A 60 -13.30 3.69 -10.21
C TYR A 60 -13.42 2.32 -10.88
N ALA A 61 -13.93 2.26 -12.13
CA ALA A 61 -13.99 1.02 -12.90
C ALA A 61 -12.61 0.38 -13.14
N GLU A 62 -11.56 1.18 -13.25
CA GLU A 62 -10.17 0.70 -13.35
C GLU A 62 -9.62 0.30 -11.97
N VAL A 63 -9.99 1.03 -10.92
CA VAL A 63 -9.65 0.69 -9.53
C VAL A 63 -10.17 -0.71 -9.16
N GLN A 64 -11.39 -1.03 -9.58
CA GLN A 64 -12.01 -2.36 -9.42
C GLN A 64 -11.30 -3.47 -10.20
N ARG A 65 -10.29 -3.14 -11.01
CA ARG A 65 -9.46 -4.11 -11.75
C ARG A 65 -8.01 -4.15 -11.25
N LEU A 66 -7.64 -3.38 -10.23
CA LEU A 66 -6.30 -3.38 -9.64
C LEU A 66 -5.93 -4.72 -9.00
N ASN A 67 -4.84 -5.33 -9.47
CA ASN A 67 -4.32 -6.56 -8.90
C ASN A 67 -3.20 -6.32 -7.89
N THR A 68 -2.89 -7.36 -7.11
CA THR A 68 -1.72 -7.38 -6.22
C THR A 68 -0.46 -7.05 -7.02
N GLY A 69 0.37 -6.15 -6.50
CA GLY A 69 1.62 -5.73 -7.14
C GLY A 69 1.48 -4.52 -8.06
N ALA A 70 0.27 -4.04 -8.36
CA ALA A 70 0.07 -2.80 -9.11
C ALA A 70 0.63 -1.61 -8.34
N SER A 71 1.29 -0.67 -9.02
CA SER A 71 1.76 0.59 -8.42
C SER A 71 0.73 1.70 -8.62
N ILE A 72 0.42 2.39 -7.55
CA ILE A 72 -0.57 3.47 -7.54
C ILE A 72 -0.03 4.71 -6.84
N GLN A 73 -0.59 5.84 -7.21
CA GLN A 73 -0.47 7.12 -6.53
C GLN A 73 -1.86 7.55 -6.08
N VAL A 74 -1.99 7.95 -4.82
CA VAL A 74 -3.27 8.37 -4.24
C VAL A 74 -3.09 9.74 -3.61
N ARG A 75 -3.94 10.68 -4.01
CA ARG A 75 -4.14 11.94 -3.29
C ARG A 75 -5.47 11.84 -2.55
N GLY A 76 -5.44 12.16 -1.27
CA GLY A 76 -6.64 12.02 -0.45
C GLY A 76 -6.49 12.59 0.96
N ARG A 77 -7.56 12.46 1.73
CA ARG A 77 -7.63 12.91 3.12
C ARG A 77 -7.23 11.80 4.06
N LEU A 78 -6.32 12.09 4.99
CA LEU A 78 -5.99 11.19 6.10
C LEU A 78 -7.04 11.37 7.20
N VAL A 79 -7.87 10.35 7.39
CA VAL A 79 -9.00 10.39 8.33
C VAL A 79 -8.87 9.29 9.36
N GLN A 80 -9.49 9.51 10.52
CA GLN A 80 -9.51 8.50 11.56
C GLN A 80 -10.27 7.27 11.06
N SER A 81 -9.63 6.11 11.23
CA SER A 81 -10.21 4.82 10.90
C SER A 81 -11.44 4.52 11.76
N GLN A 82 -12.45 3.89 11.16
CA GLN A 82 -13.55 3.24 11.89
C GLN A 82 -13.28 1.74 12.14
N GLY A 83 -12.29 1.15 11.47
CA GLY A 83 -11.90 -0.24 11.63
C GLY A 83 -11.10 -0.49 12.92
N LYS A 84 -11.35 -1.64 13.56
CA LYS A 84 -10.58 -2.07 14.74
C LYS A 84 -9.14 -2.43 14.33
N GLY A 85 -8.16 -1.89 15.04
CA GLY A 85 -6.74 -2.24 14.88
C GLY A 85 -5.95 -1.34 13.91
N GLN A 86 -6.59 -0.35 13.31
CA GLN A 86 -5.95 0.69 12.50
C GLN A 86 -6.42 2.07 12.98
N SER A 87 -5.51 3.04 13.04
CA SER A 87 -5.81 4.40 13.54
C SER A 87 -6.20 5.36 12.41
N TRP A 88 -5.62 5.16 11.23
CA TRP A 88 -5.71 6.06 10.09
C TRP A 88 -6.03 5.31 8.81
N GLU A 89 -6.83 5.95 7.97
CA GLU A 89 -7.12 5.52 6.60
C GLU A 89 -7.09 6.73 5.67
N VAL A 90 -6.89 6.51 4.39
CA VAL A 90 -6.93 7.58 3.38
C VAL A 90 -8.20 7.47 2.58
N LEU A 91 -9.02 8.50 2.61
CA LEU A 91 -10.13 8.64 1.68
C LEU A 91 -9.59 9.24 0.37
N ALA A 92 -9.59 8.45 -0.70
CA ALA A 92 -9.03 8.85 -1.98
C ALA A 92 -9.94 9.89 -2.66
N ASP A 93 -9.37 11.06 -2.95
CA ASP A 93 -10.00 12.08 -3.80
C ASP A 93 -9.52 11.94 -5.26
N GLU A 94 -8.30 11.44 -5.47
CA GLU A 94 -7.72 11.11 -6.77
C GLU A 94 -6.86 9.85 -6.65
N LEU A 95 -6.99 8.93 -7.61
CA LEU A 95 -6.17 7.71 -7.69
C LEU A 95 -5.61 7.56 -9.10
N THR A 96 -4.30 7.52 -9.24
CA THR A 96 -3.61 7.28 -10.50
C THR A 96 -2.95 5.90 -10.48
N ILE A 97 -3.20 5.10 -11.51
CA ILE A 97 -2.50 3.82 -11.71
C ILE A 97 -1.20 4.13 -12.44
N VAL A 98 -0.06 3.91 -11.77
CA VAL A 98 1.27 4.17 -12.32
C VAL A 98 1.77 2.97 -13.12
N GLY A 99 1.46 1.76 -12.66
CA GLY A 99 1.81 0.51 -13.30
C GLY A 99 0.81 -0.57 -12.96
N SER A 100 0.26 -1.22 -13.97
CA SER A 100 -0.63 -2.36 -13.79
C SER A 100 0.15 -3.60 -13.37
N SER A 101 -0.59 -4.56 -12.83
CA SER A 101 -0.10 -5.90 -12.48
C SER A 101 -1.17 -6.90 -12.87
N ASP A 102 -0.77 -8.14 -13.12
CA ASP A 102 -1.64 -9.24 -13.50
C ASP A 102 -1.43 -10.45 -12.58
N ASP A 103 -2.12 -11.55 -12.88
CA ASP A 103 -2.09 -12.76 -12.08
C ASP A 103 -0.74 -13.49 -12.12
N THR A 104 0.14 -13.13 -13.06
CA THR A 104 1.51 -13.68 -13.16
C THR A 104 2.46 -13.07 -12.13
N TYR A 105 2.05 -12.00 -11.43
CA TYR A 105 2.87 -11.40 -10.38
C TYR A 105 3.23 -12.43 -9.29
N PRO A 106 4.52 -12.73 -9.05
CA PRO A 106 4.90 -13.91 -8.28
C PRO A 106 4.63 -13.77 -6.78
N LEU A 107 4.54 -12.55 -6.26
CA LEU A 107 4.21 -12.27 -4.85
C LEU A 107 2.71 -12.12 -4.63
N GLN A 108 1.91 -13.06 -5.14
CA GLN A 108 0.49 -13.15 -4.82
C GLN A 108 0.26 -13.28 -3.31
N LYS A 109 -0.96 -12.97 -2.85
CA LYS A 109 -1.41 -13.03 -1.44
C LYS A 109 -1.52 -14.47 -0.92
N LYS A 110 -0.40 -15.19 -0.89
CA LYS A 110 -0.22 -16.54 -0.33
C LYS A 110 1.12 -16.65 0.39
N GLY A 111 1.27 -17.68 1.21
CA GLY A 111 2.56 -18.02 1.80
C GLY A 111 3.54 -18.48 0.72
N HIS A 112 4.79 -18.01 0.83
CA HIS A 112 5.89 -18.39 -0.07
C HIS A 112 7.05 -18.94 0.75
N THR A 113 7.69 -20.00 0.25
CA THR A 113 8.87 -20.57 0.92
C THR A 113 10.08 -19.64 0.78
N PRO A 114 11.04 -19.68 1.73
CA PRO A 114 12.30 -18.98 1.56
C PRO A 114 13.04 -19.36 0.27
N GLU A 115 12.94 -20.60 -0.18
CA GLU A 115 13.54 -21.13 -1.41
C GLU A 115 12.99 -20.40 -2.64
N PHE A 116 11.66 -20.34 -2.78
CA PHE A 116 11.02 -19.59 -3.86
C PHE A 116 11.40 -18.09 -3.81
N LEU A 117 11.43 -17.49 -2.62
CA LEU A 117 11.82 -16.08 -2.47
C LEU A 117 13.29 -15.81 -2.86
N ARG A 118 14.16 -16.82 -2.90
CA ARG A 118 15.54 -16.68 -3.43
C ARG A 118 15.54 -16.61 -4.95
N GLU A 119 14.64 -17.31 -5.64
CA GLU A 119 14.52 -17.29 -7.11
C GLU A 119 14.06 -15.91 -7.62
N ILE A 120 13.19 -15.23 -6.85
CA ILE A 120 12.71 -13.87 -7.16
C ILE A 120 13.38 -12.81 -6.28
N ALA A 121 14.71 -12.87 -6.13
CA ALA A 121 15.47 -11.99 -5.22
C ALA A 121 15.26 -10.49 -5.48
N HIS A 122 14.90 -10.09 -6.71
CA HIS A 122 14.57 -8.72 -7.09
C HIS A 122 13.22 -8.24 -6.54
N LEU A 123 12.27 -9.15 -6.26
CA LEU A 123 10.95 -8.85 -5.70
C LEU A 123 10.84 -9.15 -4.21
N ARG A 124 11.63 -10.10 -3.68
CA ARG A 124 11.53 -10.51 -2.26
C ARG A 124 11.55 -9.36 -1.24
N PRO A 125 12.22 -8.18 -1.44
CA PRO A 125 12.14 -7.08 -0.46
C PRO A 125 10.71 -6.59 -0.21
N ARG A 126 9.77 -6.83 -1.14
CA ARG A 126 8.35 -6.49 -1.01
C ARG A 126 7.55 -7.50 -0.17
N SER A 127 8.15 -8.62 0.21
CA SER A 127 7.55 -9.59 1.14
C SER A 127 7.69 -9.13 2.59
N ASN A 128 6.79 -9.57 3.49
CA ASN A 128 6.82 -9.18 4.91
C ASN A 128 8.12 -9.61 5.62
N LEU A 129 8.59 -10.83 5.34
CA LEU A 129 9.79 -11.40 5.96
C LEU A 129 11.03 -10.58 5.57
N PHE A 130 11.33 -10.52 4.27
CA PHE A 130 12.55 -9.84 3.81
C PHE A 130 12.49 -8.32 3.97
N GLY A 131 11.31 -7.71 3.83
CA GLY A 131 11.14 -6.29 4.17
C GLY A 131 11.54 -6.00 5.61
N SER A 132 11.16 -6.86 6.56
CA SER A 132 11.55 -6.73 7.97
C SER A 132 13.04 -6.99 8.20
N VAL A 133 13.59 -8.05 7.60
CA VAL A 133 15.02 -8.37 7.68
C VAL A 133 15.88 -7.21 7.18
N PHE A 134 15.54 -6.62 6.03
CA PHE A 134 16.33 -5.52 5.47
C PHE A 134 16.23 -4.23 6.28
N ARG A 135 15.07 -3.93 6.88
CA ARG A 135 14.94 -2.80 7.82
C ARG A 135 15.78 -2.99 9.08
N VAL A 136 15.79 -4.19 9.67
CA VAL A 136 16.65 -4.52 10.82
C VAL A 136 18.13 -4.40 10.44
N ARG A 137 18.53 -4.98 9.30
CA ARG A 137 19.89 -4.85 8.77
C ARG A 137 20.31 -3.40 8.62
N ASN A 138 19.45 -2.55 8.06
CA ASN A 138 19.73 -1.12 7.91
C ASN A 138 19.95 -0.44 9.27
N ARG A 139 19.13 -0.77 10.27
CA ARG A 139 19.27 -0.19 11.62
C ARG A 139 20.57 -0.60 12.30
N LEU A 140 21.00 -1.85 12.10
CA LEU A 140 22.26 -2.39 12.63
C LEU A 140 23.49 -1.82 11.91
N ALA A 141 23.41 -1.58 10.60
CA ALA A 141 24.53 -1.04 9.83
C ALA A 141 24.78 0.47 10.05
N TYR A 142 23.75 1.20 10.49
CA TYR A 142 23.86 2.61 10.86
C TYR A 142 24.43 2.81 12.28
N ALA A 143 24.36 1.77 13.11
CA ALA A 143 24.80 1.78 14.51
C ALA A 143 26.30 1.51 14.64
#